data_AF-A0Z6S9-F1
#
_entry.id   AF-A0Z6S9-F1
#
_cell.length_a   1.000
_cell.length_b   1.000
_cell.length_c   1.000
_cell.angle_alpha   90.00
_cell.angle_beta   90.00
_cell.angle_gamma   90.00
#
_symmetry.space_group_name_H-M   'P 1'
#
loop_
_entity.id
_entity.type
_entity.pdbx_description
1 polymer ?
#
loop_
_entity_poly.entity_id
_entity_poly.type
_entity_poly.pdbx_seq_one_letter_code
_entity_poly.pdbx_strand_id
1 'polypeptide(L)' 'MNRLEKLKKDVYSFEELDTLEKNATKLRDQETLSLIIQSRASKTAKGEKPKSTVDENGVPLTKRGRRDAKAGR' A
#
# COMPACT_ATOMS: atom_id res chain seq x y z
N MET A 1 -19.68 -7.96 -3.00
CA MET A 1 -18.38 -8.41 -3.54
C MET A 1 -17.47 -8.81 -2.40
N ASN A 2 -16.85 -9.98 -2.53
CA ASN A 2 -15.92 -10.54 -1.55
C ASN A 2 -14.50 -9.95 -1.71
N ARG A 3 -13.66 -10.07 -0.67
CA ARG A 3 -12.27 -9.58 -0.66
C ARG A 3 -11.45 -10.08 -1.88
N LEU A 4 -11.58 -11.37 -2.21
CA LEU A 4 -10.91 -11.98 -3.35
C LEU A 4 -11.37 -11.39 -4.70
N GLU A 5 -12.67 -11.10 -4.83
CA GLU A 5 -13.21 -10.50 -6.06
C GLU A 5 -12.72 -9.06 -6.24
N LYS A 6 -12.60 -8.30 -5.14
CA LYS A 6 -12.04 -6.95 -5.18
C LYS A 6 -10.56 -6.94 -5.55
N LEU A 7 -9.77 -7.90 -5.05
CA LEU A 7 -8.36 -8.08 -5.44
C LEU A 7 -8.22 -8.43 -6.92
N LYS A 8 -9.03 -9.37 -7.43
CA LYS A 8 -9.03 -9.75 -8.86
C LYS A 8 -9.43 -8.61 -9.80
N LYS A 9 -10.26 -7.67 -9.32
CA LYS A 9 -10.73 -6.51 -10.10
C LYS A 9 -9.88 -5.26 -9.91
N ASP A 10 -8.75 -5.35 -9.19
CA ASP A 10 -7.88 -4.20 -8.90
C ASP A 10 -8.60 -3.01 -8.25
N VAL A 11 -9.62 -3.29 -7.42
CA VAL A 11 -10.46 -2.25 -6.81
C VAL A 11 -9.73 -1.52 -5.68
N TYR A 12 -8.84 -2.22 -4.97
CA TYR A 12 -8.16 -1.67 -3.80
C TYR A 12 -7.11 -0.64 -4.16
N SER A 13 -7.04 0.47 -3.44
CA SER A 13 -5.92 1.41 -3.51
C SER A 13 -4.64 0.79 -2.94
N PHE A 14 -3.47 1.38 -3.26
CA PHE A 14 -2.18 0.92 -2.71
C PHE A 14 -2.15 0.92 -1.17
N GLU A 15 -2.76 1.92 -0.52
CA GLU A 15 -2.82 1.99 0.96
C GLU A 15 -3.67 0.86 1.57
N GLU A 16 -4.75 0.48 0.87
CA GLU A 16 -5.57 -0.66 1.26
C GLU A 16 -4.83 -1.97 1.02
N LEU A 17 -4.12 -2.11 -0.10
CA LEU A 17 -3.28 -3.29 -0.38
C LEU A 17 -2.18 -3.46 0.68
N ASP A 18 -1.53 -2.38 1.14
CA ASP A 18 -0.55 -2.42 2.23
C ASP A 18 -1.16 -2.90 3.55
N THR A 19 -2.38 -2.44 3.84
CA THR A 19 -3.10 -2.84 5.06
C THR A 19 -3.53 -4.31 4.98
N LEU A 20 -4.02 -4.74 3.83
CA LEU A 20 -4.43 -6.11 3.55
C LEU A 20 -3.24 -7.07 3.58
N GLU A 21 -2.08 -6.64 3.09
CA GLU A 21 -0.84 -7.40 3.12
C GLU A 21 -0.42 -7.67 4.56
N LYS A 22 -0.35 -6.63 5.40
CA LYS A 22 -0.01 -6.78 6.82
C LYS A 22 -0.93 -7.78 7.54
N ASN A 23 -2.22 -7.74 7.23
CA ASN A 23 -3.19 -8.67 7.80
C ASN A 23 -3.00 -10.09 7.26
N ALA A 24 -2.79 -10.25 5.95
CA ALA A 24 -2.55 -11.55 5.32
C ALA A 24 -1.24 -12.19 5.82
N THR A 25 -0.18 -11.40 6.00
CA THR A 25 1.09 -11.85 6.59
C THR A 25 0.88 -12.36 8.02
N LYS A 26 0.13 -11.63 8.86
CA LYS A 26 -0.18 -12.06 10.24
C LYS A 26 -0.94 -13.38 10.29
N LEU A 27 -1.88 -13.57 9.35
CA LEU A 27 -2.70 -14.78 9.25
C LEU A 27 -2.04 -15.89 8.43
N ARG A 28 -0.85 -15.66 7.86
CA ARG A 28 -0.16 -16.56 6.92
C ARG A 28 -1.03 -16.97 5.72
N ASP A 29 -1.88 -16.07 5.27
CA ASP A 29 -2.78 -16.27 4.13
C ASP A 29 -2.01 -16.06 2.81
N GLN A 30 -1.41 -17.14 2.30
CA GLN A 30 -0.60 -17.13 1.10
C GLN A 30 -1.40 -16.82 -0.17
N GLU A 31 -2.65 -17.28 -0.24
CA GLU A 31 -3.52 -17.04 -1.39
C GLU A 31 -3.79 -15.54 -1.54
N THR A 32 -4.18 -14.88 -0.45
CA THR A 32 -4.40 -13.44 -0.45
C THR A 32 -3.11 -12.66 -0.73
N LEU A 33 -1.96 -13.09 -0.19
CA LEU A 33 -0.67 -12.45 -0.47
C LEU A 33 -0.34 -12.49 -1.97
N SER A 34 -0.53 -13.64 -2.63
CA SER A 34 -0.29 -13.78 -4.07
C SER A 34 -1.16 -12.83 -4.90
N LEU A 35 -2.44 -12.68 -4.54
CA LEU A 35 -3.37 -11.80 -5.23
C LEU A 35 -3.03 -10.32 -5.02
N ILE A 36 -2.55 -9.95 -3.83
CA ILE A 36 -2.08 -8.59 -3.54
C ILE A 36 -0.88 -8.23 -4.44
N ILE A 37 0.07 -9.16 -4.60
CA ILE A 37 1.25 -8.95 -5.45
C ILE A 37 0.83 -8.73 -6.91
N GLN A 38 -0.08 -9.57 -7.43
CA GLN A 38 -0.63 -9.41 -8.79
C GLN A 38 -1.35 -8.07 -8.96
N SER A 39 -2.17 -7.67 -7.99
CA SER A 39 -2.89 -6.41 -8.06
C SER A 39 -1.96 -5.19 -8.03
N ARG A 40 -0.89 -5.22 -7.20
CA ARG A 40 0.15 -4.19 -7.22
C ARG A 40 0.86 -4.09 -8.56
N ALA A 41 1.23 -5.23 -9.15
CA ALA A 41 1.89 -5.26 -10.46
C ALA A 41 0.97 -4.68 -11.54
N SER A 42 -0.30 -5.08 -11.55
CA SER A 42 -1.33 -4.57 -12.48
C SER A 42 -1.52 -3.05 -12.35
N LYS A 43 -1.62 -2.53 -11.12
CA LYS A 43 -1.75 -1.09 -10.87
C LYS A 43 -0.55 -0.28 -11.31
N THR A 44 0.65 -0.80 -11.02
CA THR A 44 1.90 -0.19 -11.47
C THR A 44 1.97 -0.15 -13.00
N ALA A 45 1.52 -1.22 -13.68
CA ALA A 45 1.43 -1.28 -15.14
C ALA A 45 0.39 -0.30 -15.72
N LYS A 46 -0.71 -0.03 -14.99
CA LYS A 46 -1.71 0.99 -15.34
C LYS A 46 -1.24 2.43 -15.06
N GLY A 47 -0.04 2.61 -14.51
CA GLY A 47 0.52 3.92 -14.18
C GLY A 47 0.03 4.51 -12.85
N GLU A 48 -0.74 3.76 -12.06
CA GLU A 48 -1.05 4.15 -10.69
C GLU A 48 0.23 4.04 -9.85
N LYS A 49 0.57 5.10 -9.13
CA LYS A 49 1.71 5.11 -8.20
C LYS A 49 1.21 5.09 -6.76
N PRO A 50 1.85 4.34 -5.85
CA PRO A 50 1.59 4.48 -4.43
C PRO A 50 1.85 5.94 -4.01
N LYS A 51 1.15 6.42 -2.98
CA LYS A 51 1.47 7.74 -2.42
C LYS A 51 2.93 7.74 -2.02
N SER A 52 3.63 8.82 -2.40
CA SER A 52 5.02 9.01 -2.02
C SER A 52 5.12 8.92 -0.50
N THR A 53 6.01 8.06 0.00
CA THR A 53 6.37 7.98 1.41
C THR A 53 7.46 8.98 1.76
N VAL A 54 7.84 9.86 0.82
CA VAL A 54 8.82 10.93 0.97
C VAL A 54 8.19 12.26 0.54
N ASP A 55 8.63 13.37 1.12
CA ASP A 55 8.24 14.71 0.70
C ASP A 55 8.97 15.16 -0.58
N GLU A 56 8.71 16.40 -1.02
CA GLU A 56 9.29 17.01 -2.23
C GLU A 56 10.83 17.10 -2.19
N ASN A 57 11.43 17.04 -0.99
CA ASN A 57 12.86 17.09 -0.77
C ASN A 57 13.47 15.68 -0.57
N GLY A 58 12.68 14.62 -0.75
CA GLY A 58 13.11 13.23 -0.56
C GLY A 58 13.20 12.78 0.90
N VAL A 59 12.67 13.56 1.85
CA VAL A 59 12.68 13.20 3.28
C VAL A 59 11.56 12.20 3.57
N PRO A 60 11.85 11.08 4.26
CA PRO A 60 10.83 10.10 4.62
C PRO A 60 9.71 10.70 5.48
N LEU A 61 8.45 10.61 5.01
CA LEU A 61 7.19 10.85 5.73
C LEU A 61 6.92 9.79 6.82
N THR A 62 8.00 9.32 7.46
CA THR A 62 7.96 8.48 8.64
C THR A 62 7.12 9.17 9.71
N LYS A 63 6.59 8.38 10.65
CA LYS A 63 5.81 8.89 11.78
C LYS A 63 6.60 9.93 12.60
N ARG A 64 7.94 9.86 12.57
CA ARG A 64 8.88 10.81 13.17
C ARG A 64 9.06 12.05 12.28
N GLY A 65 9.36 11.88 10.99
CA GLY A 65 9.46 12.99 10.04
C GLY A 65 8.21 13.87 9.96
N ARG A 66 7.01 13.27 9.98
CA ARG A 66 5.73 14.03 10.08
C ARG A 66 5.56 14.78 11.40
N ARG A 67 6.12 14.27 12.49
CA ARG A 67 6.08 14.92 13.82
C ARG A 67 7.07 16.10 13.86
N ASP A 68 8.27 15.88 13.34
CA ASP A 68 9.36 16.86 13.36
C ASP A 68 9.03 18.04 12.43
N ALA A 69 8.49 17.78 11.23
CA ALA A 69 8.01 18.83 10.31
C ALA A 69 6.86 19.68 10.90
N LYS A 70 5.94 19.07 11.67
CA LYS A 70 4.87 19.80 12.37
C LYS A 70 5.40 20.64 13.55
N ALA A 71 6.52 20.25 14.14
CA ALA A 71 7.13 20.94 15.26
C ALA A 71 7.95 22.18 14.84
N GLY A 72 8.10 22.45 13.53
CA GLY A 72 8.84 23.61 13.02
C GLY A 72 10.32 23.60 13.40
N ARG A 73 10.92 22.42 13.56
CA ARG A 73 12.33 22.22 13.91
C ARG A 73 13.10 21.62 12.75
#